data_AF-A0A359F3S1-F1
#
_entry.id   AF-A0A359F3S1-F1
#
_cell.length_a   1.000
_cell.length_b   1.000
_cell.length_c   1.000
_cell.angle_alpha   90.00
_cell.angle_beta   90.00
_cell.angle_gamma   90.00
#
_symmetry.space_group_name_H-M   'P 1'
#
loop_
_entity.id
_entity.type
_entity.pdbx_description
1 polymer ?
#
loop_
_entity_poly.entity_id
_entity_poly.type
_entity_poly.pdbx_seq_one_letter_code
_entity_poly.pdbx_strand_id
1 'polypeptide(L)'
;QGRCCPSPGDTPRPFSANGDLALLDYPNHVHGRISDRFGSQLNWRRPDLAGSGIGAVVSASFDFSSVRAFSAGTQGPKGHRTFFLQAASDTELVTLQLEKEQVAVLAEYLEGLLETTTLTPSQPAVMGDLIEPVSPQWIIGTLMVAIQEGGDHVVIIAEELQLLAEGQDLESLGPKGSARFALTKGQVEGFIAGAHALVDAGRPLCPLCRLPLESAEHFCPRLN
;
A
#
# COMPACT_ATOMS: atom_id res chain seq x y z
N GLN A 1 52.29 -47.33 5.67
CA GLN A 1 53.03 -46.06 5.58
C GLN A 1 52.08 -45.04 4.95
N GLY A 2 51.91 -43.87 5.57
CA GLY A 2 51.09 -42.77 5.02
C GLY A 2 49.89 -42.40 5.90
N ARG A 3 50.09 -41.46 6.83
CA ARG A 3 49.05 -40.68 7.52
C ARG A 3 48.48 -39.64 6.55
N CYS A 4 47.25 -39.19 6.76
CA CYS A 4 46.88 -37.76 6.67
C CYS A 4 45.51 -37.52 7.32
N CYS A 5 45.51 -36.66 8.35
CA CYS A 5 44.32 -35.99 8.86
C CYS A 5 43.85 -34.93 7.85
N PRO A 6 42.59 -34.46 7.93
CA PRO A 6 42.25 -33.09 7.57
C PRO A 6 41.90 -32.24 8.80
N SER A 7 42.40 -31.01 8.77
CA SER A 7 42.19 -29.88 9.68
C SER A 7 40.90 -29.10 9.35
N PRO A 8 40.46 -28.15 10.21
CA PRO A 8 39.10 -27.61 10.26
C PRO A 8 38.94 -26.27 9.52
N GLY A 9 37.69 -25.92 9.21
CA GLY A 9 37.24 -24.55 8.96
C GLY A 9 36.53 -24.35 7.64
N ASP A 10 35.20 -24.17 7.69
CA ASP A 10 34.46 -23.47 6.63
C ASP A 10 33.39 -22.59 7.31
N THR A 11 33.61 -21.28 7.25
CA THR A 11 32.58 -20.26 7.44
C THR A 11 31.86 -20.04 6.10
N PRO A 12 30.52 -19.87 6.08
CA PRO A 12 29.84 -19.55 4.84
C PRO A 12 30.13 -18.11 4.42
N ARG A 13 30.45 -17.94 3.13
CA ARG A 13 30.69 -16.65 2.46
C ARG A 13 29.37 -15.90 2.23
N PRO A 14 29.39 -14.55 2.23
CA PRO A 14 28.22 -13.74 1.89
C PRO A 14 27.88 -13.86 0.38
N PHE A 15 26.59 -13.93 0.08
CA PHE A 15 26.06 -13.82 -1.29
C PHE A 15 26.36 -12.42 -1.85
N SER A 16 26.88 -12.39 -3.08
CA SER A 16 27.18 -11.18 -3.83
C SER A 16 25.88 -10.51 -4.28
N ALA A 17 25.62 -9.30 -3.80
CA ALA A 17 24.68 -8.38 -4.41
C ALA A 17 25.33 -7.80 -5.68
N ASN A 18 24.86 -8.23 -6.85
CA ASN A 18 25.03 -7.53 -8.12
C ASN A 18 23.92 -8.02 -9.04
N GLY A 19 22.81 -7.29 -9.03
CA GLY A 19 21.80 -7.29 -10.08
C GLY A 19 21.50 -5.82 -10.35
N ASP A 20 21.87 -5.36 -11.54
CA ASP A 20 21.86 -3.97 -11.97
C ASP A 20 20.50 -3.28 -11.73
N LEU A 21 20.50 -2.26 -10.89
CA LEU A 21 19.45 -1.23 -10.85
C LEU A 21 19.60 -0.36 -12.09
N ALA A 22 18.90 -0.72 -13.16
CA ALA A 22 18.81 0.10 -14.35
C ALA A 22 17.77 1.23 -14.14
N LEU A 23 18.27 2.44 -13.89
CA LEU A 23 17.55 3.69 -14.07
C LEU A 23 17.63 4.05 -15.56
N LEU A 24 16.65 3.68 -16.40
CA LEU A 24 16.65 4.11 -17.80
C LEU A 24 15.25 4.37 -18.38
N ASP A 25 15.22 5.52 -19.07
CA ASP A 25 14.40 5.91 -20.20
C ASP A 25 13.83 4.75 -21.04
N TYR A 26 12.59 4.94 -21.48
CA TYR A 26 11.75 4.08 -22.33
C TYR A 26 12.47 3.56 -23.61
N PRO A 27 12.08 2.37 -24.16
CA PRO A 27 10.70 2.10 -24.56
C PRO A 27 10.10 0.72 -24.21
N ASN A 28 8.79 0.73 -23.94
CA ASN A 28 7.81 -0.37 -23.89
C ASN A 28 7.83 -1.34 -22.69
N HIS A 29 7.28 -0.91 -21.55
CA HIS A 29 6.01 -1.41 -20.97
C HIS A 29 5.69 -0.64 -19.66
N VAL A 30 4.40 -0.40 -19.45
CA VAL A 30 3.83 0.81 -18.81
C VAL A 30 4.02 0.83 -17.28
N HIS A 31 4.74 1.83 -16.77
CA HIS A 31 4.80 2.21 -15.35
C HIS A 31 3.94 3.47 -15.13
N GLY A 32 2.92 3.40 -14.28
CA GLY A 32 2.13 4.55 -13.85
C GLY A 32 2.50 5.00 -12.44
N ARG A 33 3.01 6.23 -12.30
CA ARG A 33 3.22 6.88 -10.99
C ARG A 33 1.93 7.64 -10.61
N ILE A 34 1.33 7.30 -9.47
CA ILE A 34 0.00 7.80 -9.05
C ILE A 34 0.05 9.17 -8.34
N SER A 35 1.21 9.66 -7.89
CA SER A 35 1.25 10.63 -6.78
C SER A 35 1.43 12.13 -7.09
N ASP A 36 1.58 12.59 -8.34
CA ASP A 36 2.02 13.98 -8.59
C ASP A 36 0.91 15.06 -8.65
N ARG A 37 -0.31 14.86 -8.11
CA ARG A 37 -1.46 15.76 -8.43
C ARG A 37 -2.26 16.40 -7.30
N PHE A 38 -2.16 16.05 -6.01
CA PHE A 38 -3.15 16.55 -5.04
C PHE A 38 -2.58 16.97 -3.69
N GLY A 39 -3.03 18.15 -3.24
CA GLY A 39 -2.63 18.80 -2.00
C GLY A 39 -3.75 18.85 -0.98
N SER A 40 -3.36 18.49 0.25
CA SER A 40 -3.80 18.97 1.56
C SER A 40 -5.26 18.74 1.98
N GLN A 41 -5.50 17.78 2.89
CA GLN A 41 -6.17 17.94 4.20
C GLN A 41 -5.86 16.74 5.14
N LEU A 42 -4.63 16.63 5.67
CA LEU A 42 -4.31 15.67 6.73
C LEU A 42 -4.00 16.41 8.04
N ASN A 43 -4.74 16.08 9.11
CA ASN A 43 -4.36 16.46 10.46
C ASN A 43 -3.22 15.52 10.91
N TRP A 44 -1.99 15.96 10.68
CA TRP A 44 -0.77 15.23 10.96
C TRP A 44 -0.53 15.23 12.48
N ARG A 45 -0.72 14.10 13.14
CA ARG A 45 -0.05 13.84 14.41
C ARG A 45 0.73 12.56 14.23
N ARG A 46 2.06 12.67 14.31
CA ARG A 46 2.92 11.49 14.45
C ARG A 46 2.43 10.73 15.69
N PRO A 47 2.31 9.39 15.67
CA PRO A 47 2.12 8.65 16.90
C PRO A 47 3.27 8.98 17.86
N ASP A 48 2.93 9.36 19.10
CA ASP A 48 3.89 9.79 20.12
C ASP A 48 4.84 8.63 20.47
N LEU A 49 6.00 8.57 19.81
CA LEU A 49 7.15 7.78 20.24
C LEU A 49 7.92 8.60 21.28
N ALA A 50 7.38 8.66 22.50
CA ALA A 50 8.06 9.26 23.64
C ALA A 50 9.24 8.36 24.05
N GLY A 51 10.48 8.75 23.69
CA GLY A 51 11.69 8.26 24.37
C GLY A 51 12.95 8.14 23.53
N SER A 52 13.88 9.07 23.77
CA SER A 52 15.34 8.89 23.75
C SER A 52 16.10 8.86 22.40
N GLY A 53 16.88 9.93 22.18
CA GLY A 53 18.10 9.94 21.37
C GLY A 53 17.96 10.63 20.01
N ILE A 54 18.85 11.59 19.75
CA ILE A 54 19.13 12.14 18.41
C ILE A 54 19.73 11.04 17.52
N GLY A 55 18.89 10.11 17.09
CA GLY A 55 19.16 9.11 16.06
C GLY A 55 18.06 9.21 15.01
N ALA A 56 18.42 9.00 13.74
CA ALA A 56 17.44 8.92 12.66
C ALA A 56 16.35 7.91 13.05
N VAL A 57 15.08 8.32 13.01
CA VAL A 57 13.95 7.40 13.22
C VAL A 57 13.97 6.41 12.06
N VAL A 58 14.21 5.14 12.36
CA VAL A 58 14.15 4.05 11.38
C VAL A 58 12.73 3.55 11.35
N SER A 59 12.05 3.77 10.22
CA SER A 59 10.69 3.28 10.00
C SER A 59 10.70 1.78 9.68
N ALA A 60 9.68 1.07 10.16
CA ALA A 60 9.56 -0.38 9.94
C ALA A 60 9.25 -0.70 8.48
N SER A 61 9.80 -1.83 8.00
CA SER A 61 9.55 -2.38 6.67
C SER A 61 8.98 -3.79 6.74
N PHE A 62 8.13 -4.14 5.77
CA PHE A 62 7.34 -5.36 5.76
C PHE A 62 7.38 -6.03 4.38
N ASP A 63 7.46 -7.35 4.32
CA ASP A 63 7.39 -8.11 3.06
C ASP A 63 6.51 -9.34 3.25
N PHE A 64 5.30 -9.28 2.70
CA PHE A 64 4.34 -10.37 2.70
C PHE A 64 4.32 -10.98 1.30
N SER A 65 5.08 -12.06 1.13
CA SER A 65 5.07 -12.89 -0.07
C SER A 65 3.73 -13.63 -0.30
N SER A 66 2.90 -13.70 0.74
CA SER A 66 1.50 -14.11 0.64
C SER A 66 0.69 -13.39 1.72
N VAL A 67 -0.42 -12.77 1.32
CA VAL A 67 -1.36 -12.16 2.26
C VAL A 67 -2.55 -13.07 2.50
N ARG A 68 -2.99 -13.18 3.76
CA ARG A 68 -4.24 -13.83 4.14
C ARG A 68 -5.43 -12.88 3.95
N ALA A 69 -5.23 -11.59 4.24
CA ALA A 69 -6.22 -10.54 4.04
C ALA A 69 -5.55 -9.24 3.60
N PHE A 70 -6.23 -8.48 2.74
CA PHE A 70 -5.82 -7.16 2.29
C PHE A 70 -7.05 -6.27 2.20
N SER A 71 -7.06 -5.20 2.98
CA SER A 71 -8.26 -4.39 3.23
C SER A 71 -7.94 -2.90 3.22
N ALA A 72 -8.86 -2.11 2.68
CA ALA A 72 -8.93 -0.68 2.96
C ALA A 72 -10.11 -0.39 3.89
N GLY A 73 -9.97 0.60 4.76
CA GLY A 73 -11.06 1.03 5.64
C GLY A 73 -10.85 2.43 6.19
N THR A 74 -11.76 2.88 7.04
CA THR A 74 -11.67 4.21 7.66
C THR A 74 -12.14 4.18 9.11
N GLN A 75 -11.59 5.09 9.93
CA GLN A 75 -12.14 5.43 11.25
C GLN A 75 -12.43 6.92 11.34
N GLY A 76 -13.33 7.31 12.25
CA GLY A 76 -13.73 8.70 12.48
C GLY A 76 -15.07 9.11 11.86
N PRO A 77 -15.61 10.28 12.25
CA PRO A 77 -16.92 10.74 11.78
C PRO A 77 -16.88 11.15 10.30
N LYS A 78 -18.04 11.14 9.64
CA LYS A 78 -18.16 11.55 8.23
C LYS A 78 -17.57 12.96 8.03
N GLY A 79 -16.69 13.12 7.05
CA GLY A 79 -15.95 14.37 6.77
C GLY A 79 -14.61 14.51 7.50
N HIS A 80 -14.34 13.70 8.52
CA HIS A 80 -13.06 13.66 9.24
C HIS A 80 -12.59 12.21 9.39
N ARG A 81 -12.73 11.44 8.31
CA ARG A 81 -12.32 10.04 8.26
C ARG A 81 -10.84 9.94 7.97
N THR A 82 -10.12 9.16 8.77
CA THR A 82 -8.78 8.69 8.43
C THR A 82 -8.89 7.36 7.70
N PHE A 83 -8.21 7.22 6.57
CA PHE A 83 -8.20 6.01 5.77
C PHE A 83 -6.96 5.17 6.11
N PHE A 84 -7.14 3.86 6.04
CA PHE A 84 -6.11 2.88 6.35
C PHE A 84 -6.09 1.78 5.29
N LEU A 85 -4.88 1.28 5.04
CA LEU A 85 -4.59 0.08 4.26
C LEU A 85 -4.03 -0.95 5.23
N GLN A 86 -4.63 -2.14 5.27
CA GLN A 86 -4.26 -3.18 6.20
C GLN A 86 -3.99 -4.48 5.44
N ALA A 87 -2.88 -5.12 5.79
CA ALA A 87 -2.52 -6.43 5.27
C ALA A 87 -2.25 -7.36 6.45
N ALA A 88 -2.73 -8.60 6.35
CA ALA A 88 -2.47 -9.63 7.33
C ALA A 88 -1.77 -10.82 6.65
N SER A 89 -0.69 -11.28 7.24
CA SER A 89 -0.14 -12.62 7.01
C SER A 89 -0.67 -13.58 8.09
N ASP A 90 -0.13 -14.79 8.15
CA ASP A 90 -0.47 -15.74 9.21
C ASP A 90 0.09 -15.33 10.59
N THR A 91 1.15 -14.52 10.61
CA THR A 91 1.88 -14.18 11.83
C THR A 91 1.88 -12.69 12.16
N GLU A 92 1.52 -11.83 11.20
CA GLU A 92 1.70 -10.40 11.33
C GLU A 92 0.55 -9.61 10.69
N LEU A 93 0.27 -8.45 11.28
CA LEU A 93 -0.74 -7.51 10.84
C LEU A 93 -0.09 -6.13 10.67
N VAL A 94 -0.16 -5.59 9.46
CA VAL A 94 0.39 -4.28 9.12
C VAL A 94 -0.76 -3.35 8.81
N THR A 95 -0.78 -2.19 9.46
CA THR A 95 -1.72 -1.10 9.18
C THR A 95 -0.93 0.12 8.76
N LEU A 96 -1.29 0.70 7.62
CA LEU A 96 -0.69 1.90 7.06
C LEU A 96 -1.78 2.94 6.87
N GLN A 97 -1.47 4.22 7.09
CA GLN A 97 -2.40 5.31 6.80
C GLN A 97 -2.21 5.77 5.36
N LEU A 98 -3.28 6.15 4.67
CA LEU A 98 -3.23 6.69 3.31
C LEU A 98 -4.37 7.68 3.07
N GLU A 99 -4.32 8.38 1.94
CA GLU A 99 -5.38 9.29 1.51
C GLU A 99 -6.53 8.51 0.84
N LYS A 100 -7.73 9.09 0.87
CA LYS A 100 -8.90 8.51 0.20
C LYS A 100 -8.64 8.36 -1.30
N GLU A 101 -8.03 9.37 -1.89
CA GLU A 101 -7.68 9.46 -3.30
C GLU A 101 -6.71 8.33 -3.68
N GLN A 102 -5.75 8.00 -2.82
CA GLN A 102 -4.83 6.87 -3.05
C GLN A 102 -5.57 5.53 -3.08
N VAL A 103 -6.59 5.33 -2.23
CA VAL A 103 -7.45 4.12 -2.29
C VAL A 103 -8.20 4.05 -3.62
N ALA A 104 -8.80 5.16 -4.05
CA ALA A 104 -9.57 5.23 -5.28
C ALA A 104 -8.70 4.95 -6.52
N VAL A 105 -7.54 5.60 -6.62
CA VAL A 105 -6.64 5.41 -7.77
C VAL A 105 -6.01 4.02 -7.77
N LEU A 106 -5.70 3.44 -6.60
CA LEU A 106 -5.22 2.07 -6.55
C LEU A 106 -6.26 1.08 -7.08
N ALA A 107 -7.54 1.26 -6.71
CA ALA A 107 -8.63 0.40 -7.21
C ALA A 107 -8.79 0.52 -8.73
N GLU A 108 -8.86 1.75 -9.26
CA GLU A 108 -8.98 2.01 -10.69
C GLU A 108 -7.79 1.44 -11.49
N TYR A 109 -6.57 1.61 -10.97
CA TYR A 109 -5.37 1.04 -11.61
C TYR A 109 -5.41 -0.48 -11.64
N LEU A 110 -5.78 -1.12 -10.53
CA LEU A 110 -5.88 -2.58 -10.45
C LEU A 110 -6.97 -3.12 -11.38
N GLU A 111 -8.10 -2.42 -11.52
CA GLU A 111 -9.15 -2.79 -12.47
C GLU A 111 -8.63 -2.80 -13.90
N GLY A 112 -8.02 -1.70 -14.37
CA GLY A 112 -7.41 -1.64 -15.70
C GLY A 112 -6.27 -2.65 -15.92
N LEU A 113 -5.54 -2.97 -14.85
CA LEU A 113 -4.50 -4.02 -14.89
C LEU A 113 -5.11 -5.41 -15.16
N LEU A 114 -6.24 -5.74 -14.52
CA LEU A 114 -6.93 -7.01 -14.71
C LEU A 114 -7.59 -7.13 -16.09
N GLU A 115 -7.99 -6.01 -16.71
CA GLU A 115 -8.52 -6.01 -18.08
C GLU A 115 -7.44 -6.29 -19.12
N THR A 116 -6.22 -5.83 -18.87
CA THR A 116 -5.10 -5.89 -19.82
C THR A 116 -4.18 -7.09 -19.60
N THR A 117 -4.30 -7.78 -18.46
CA THR A 117 -3.39 -8.86 -18.08
C THR A 117 -4.12 -10.13 -17.69
N THR A 118 -3.64 -11.28 -18.16
CA THR A 118 -4.13 -12.59 -17.73
C THR A 118 -3.35 -13.07 -16.51
N LEU A 119 -3.99 -13.04 -15.34
CA LEU A 119 -3.46 -13.62 -14.10
C LEU A 119 -3.98 -15.04 -13.89
N THR A 120 -3.22 -15.84 -13.14
CA THR A 120 -3.64 -17.18 -12.71
C THR A 120 -4.95 -17.10 -11.93
N PRO A 121 -5.98 -17.89 -12.30
CA PRO A 121 -7.23 -17.95 -11.55
C PRO A 121 -6.98 -18.38 -10.10
N SER A 122 -7.69 -17.74 -9.17
CA SER A 122 -7.64 -18.06 -7.74
C SER A 122 -9.05 -18.01 -7.14
N GLN A 123 -9.20 -18.49 -5.91
CA GLN A 123 -10.49 -18.45 -5.23
C GLN A 123 -10.93 -16.99 -5.03
N PRO A 124 -12.22 -16.67 -5.25
CA PRO A 124 -12.75 -15.36 -4.96
C PRO A 124 -12.51 -15.00 -3.49
N ALA A 125 -12.08 -13.77 -3.23
CA ALA A 125 -11.97 -13.23 -1.89
C ALA A 125 -12.82 -11.97 -1.78
N VAL A 126 -13.28 -11.69 -0.57
CA VAL A 126 -14.02 -10.46 -0.25
C VAL A 126 -13.14 -9.62 0.66
N MET A 127 -13.05 -8.32 0.39
CA MET A 127 -12.36 -7.38 1.26
C MET A 127 -13.07 -7.34 2.63
N GLY A 128 -12.35 -7.69 3.70
CA GLY A 128 -12.88 -7.63 5.06
C GLY A 128 -12.74 -6.23 5.66
N ASP A 129 -13.40 -6.00 6.79
CA ASP A 129 -13.23 -4.80 7.60
C ASP A 129 -11.82 -4.70 8.22
N LEU A 130 -11.48 -3.52 8.74
CA LEU A 130 -10.24 -3.34 9.50
C LEU A 130 -10.24 -4.19 10.78
N ILE A 131 -9.10 -4.80 11.08
CA ILE A 131 -8.91 -5.59 12.30
C ILE A 131 -8.47 -4.66 13.41
N GLU A 132 -9.25 -4.62 14.50
CA GLU A 132 -8.94 -3.81 15.69
C GLU A 132 -7.85 -4.48 16.57
N PRO A 133 -6.98 -3.70 17.22
CA PRO A 133 -6.91 -2.24 17.18
C PRO A 133 -6.24 -1.69 15.91
N VAL A 134 -6.82 -0.66 15.30
CA VAL A 134 -6.21 0.03 14.16
C VAL A 134 -5.08 0.96 14.65
N SER A 135 -3.83 0.52 14.44
CA SER A 135 -2.63 1.27 14.84
C SER A 135 -1.68 1.43 13.65
N PRO A 136 -1.69 2.58 12.96
CA PRO A 136 -0.86 2.78 11.77
C PRO A 136 0.63 2.84 12.10
N GLN A 137 1.46 2.20 11.27
CA GLN A 137 2.93 2.25 11.39
C GLN A 137 3.48 3.56 10.82
N TRP A 138 3.02 3.95 9.64
CA TRP A 138 3.40 5.18 8.95
C TRP A 138 2.37 5.55 7.88
N ILE A 139 2.52 6.73 7.29
CA ILE A 139 1.66 7.28 6.24
C ILE A 139 2.26 6.94 4.87
N ILE A 140 1.46 6.43 3.95
CA ILE A 140 1.87 6.07 2.59
C ILE A 140 2.06 7.34 1.76
N GLY A 141 3.26 7.52 1.22
CA GLY A 141 3.57 8.57 0.24
C GLY A 141 3.45 8.07 -1.19
N THR A 142 3.96 6.88 -1.46
CA THR A 142 3.98 6.29 -2.81
C THR A 142 3.34 4.91 -2.78
N LEU A 143 2.50 4.62 -3.79
CA LEU A 143 2.02 3.28 -4.11
C LEU A 143 2.54 2.88 -5.49
N MET A 144 3.03 1.66 -5.58
CA MET A 144 3.48 1.02 -6.82
C MET A 144 2.81 -0.34 -6.95
N VAL A 145 2.56 -0.76 -8.18
CA VAL A 145 1.94 -2.04 -8.50
C VAL A 145 2.77 -2.74 -9.56
N ALA A 146 3.05 -4.02 -9.33
CA ALA A 146 3.75 -4.89 -10.26
C ALA A 146 3.04 -6.25 -10.35
N ILE A 147 3.39 -7.04 -11.35
CA ILE A 147 2.96 -8.44 -11.47
C ILE A 147 4.19 -9.30 -11.29
N GLN A 148 4.09 -10.33 -10.44
CA GLN A 148 5.17 -11.29 -10.25
C GLN A 148 5.39 -12.11 -11.52
N GLU A 149 6.63 -12.52 -11.77
CA GLU A 149 6.93 -13.52 -12.80
C GLU A 149 6.00 -14.74 -12.65
N GLY A 150 5.44 -15.19 -13.78
CA GLY A 150 4.44 -16.27 -13.81
C GLY A 150 2.98 -15.80 -13.73
N GLY A 151 2.71 -14.55 -13.32
CA GLY A 151 1.34 -14.00 -13.29
C GLY A 151 0.45 -14.53 -12.16
N ASP A 152 1.06 -15.14 -11.14
CA ASP A 152 0.33 -15.70 -10.00
C ASP A 152 -0.11 -14.65 -8.97
N HIS A 153 0.65 -13.56 -8.87
CA HIS A 153 0.43 -12.53 -7.87
C HIS A 153 0.56 -11.12 -8.46
N VAL A 154 -0.31 -10.23 -7.99
CA VAL A 154 -0.11 -8.78 -8.09
C VAL A 154 0.60 -8.33 -6.83
N VAL A 155 1.69 -7.58 -7.00
CA VAL A 155 2.51 -7.07 -5.91
C VAL A 155 2.22 -5.59 -5.74
N ILE A 156 1.74 -5.21 -4.55
CA ILE A 156 1.56 -3.81 -4.15
C ILE A 156 2.72 -3.42 -3.25
N ILE A 157 3.40 -2.33 -3.58
CA ILE A 157 4.50 -1.77 -2.79
C ILE A 157 4.08 -0.39 -2.30
N ALA A 158 4.15 -0.18 -1.00
CA ALA A 158 3.92 1.09 -0.35
C ALA A 158 5.23 1.64 0.21
N GLU A 159 5.49 2.92 0.02
CA GLU A 159 6.61 3.62 0.64
C GLU A 159 6.11 4.74 1.54
N GLU A 160 6.82 4.94 2.64
CA GLU A 160 6.53 5.98 3.60
C GLU A 160 6.65 7.39 3.01
N LEU A 161 5.67 8.23 3.37
CA LEU A 161 5.74 9.67 3.23
C LEU A 161 6.63 10.24 4.34
N GLN A 162 7.84 10.66 3.96
CA GLN A 162 8.71 11.41 4.85
C GLN A 162 8.56 12.91 4.57
N LEU A 163 8.24 13.67 5.61
CA LEU A 163 8.17 15.13 5.57
C LEU A 163 9.36 15.71 6.32
N LEU A 164 10.09 16.61 5.66
CA LEU A 164 11.13 17.42 6.29
C LEU A 164 10.48 18.48 7.17
N ALA A 165 10.88 18.56 8.44
CA ALA A 165 10.54 19.71 9.27
C ALA A 165 11.42 20.91 8.89
N GLU A 166 10.96 22.12 9.21
CA GLU A 166 11.71 23.34 8.97
C GLU A 166 13.10 23.26 9.65
N GLY A 167 14.15 23.43 8.86
CA GLY A 167 15.55 23.35 9.33
C GLY A 167 16.13 21.93 9.40
N GLN A 168 15.43 20.90 8.90
CA GLN A 168 16.00 19.57 8.70
C GLN A 168 16.47 19.36 7.25
N ASP A 169 17.65 18.73 7.11
CA ASP A 169 18.18 18.33 5.81
C ASP A 169 17.72 16.92 5.43
N LEU A 170 17.64 16.62 4.14
CA LEU A 170 17.25 15.29 3.63
C LEU A 170 18.14 14.16 4.17
N GLU A 171 19.42 14.43 4.37
CA GLU A 171 20.40 13.48 4.92
C GLU A 171 20.15 13.12 6.40
N SER A 172 19.33 13.91 7.10
CA SER A 172 18.93 13.64 8.48
C SER A 172 17.73 12.69 8.59
N LEU A 173 17.02 12.45 7.48
CA LEU A 173 15.96 11.45 7.44
C LEU A 173 16.57 10.05 7.36
N GLY A 174 16.08 9.14 8.21
CA GLY A 174 16.41 7.73 8.14
C GLY A 174 15.87 7.08 6.85
N PRO A 175 16.16 5.79 6.62
CA PRO A 175 15.56 5.07 5.50
C PRO A 175 14.03 5.08 5.62
N LYS A 176 13.35 5.22 4.48
CA LYS A 176 11.89 5.13 4.40
C LYS A 176 11.40 3.75 4.81
N GLY A 177 10.29 3.70 5.54
CA GLY A 177 9.52 2.48 5.67
C GLY A 177 9.02 2.02 4.30
N SER A 178 9.06 0.70 4.07
CA SER A 178 8.57 0.09 2.83
C SER A 178 7.75 -1.15 3.16
N ALA A 179 6.62 -1.34 2.49
CA ALA A 179 5.80 -2.55 2.64
C ALA A 179 5.50 -3.16 1.28
N ARG A 180 5.73 -4.47 1.13
CA ARG A 180 5.44 -5.24 -0.08
C ARG A 180 4.39 -6.30 0.21
N PHE A 181 3.34 -6.37 -0.60
CA PHE A 181 2.23 -7.30 -0.44
C PHE A 181 1.94 -8.02 -1.75
N ALA A 182 2.05 -9.35 -1.75
CA ALA A 182 1.69 -10.17 -2.89
C ALA A 182 0.26 -10.73 -2.72
N LEU A 183 -0.62 -10.34 -3.64
CA LEU A 183 -2.04 -10.69 -3.65
C LEU A 183 -2.35 -11.63 -4.80
N THR A 184 -3.23 -12.58 -4.56
CA THR A 184 -3.83 -13.42 -5.61
C THR A 184 -4.89 -12.63 -6.41
N LYS A 185 -5.22 -13.09 -7.62
CA LYS A 185 -6.27 -12.46 -8.46
C LYS A 185 -7.59 -12.22 -7.71
N GLY A 186 -8.10 -13.21 -6.97
CA GLY A 186 -9.36 -13.10 -6.24
C GLY A 186 -9.30 -12.09 -5.09
N GLN A 187 -8.13 -11.87 -4.49
CA GLN A 187 -7.92 -10.80 -3.50
C GLN A 187 -7.87 -9.42 -4.14
N VAL A 188 -7.29 -9.29 -5.33
CA VAL A 188 -7.30 -8.04 -6.09
C VAL A 188 -8.73 -7.68 -6.49
N GLU A 189 -9.50 -8.62 -7.04
CA GLU A 189 -10.92 -8.43 -7.38
C GLU A 189 -11.75 -8.03 -6.16
N GLY A 190 -11.55 -8.73 -5.03
CA GLY A 190 -12.20 -8.40 -3.76
C GLY A 190 -11.84 -7.00 -3.25
N PHE A 191 -10.57 -6.62 -3.34
CA PHE A 191 -10.10 -5.29 -2.95
C PHE A 191 -10.69 -4.20 -3.83
N ILE A 192 -10.72 -4.36 -5.16
CA ILE A 192 -11.32 -3.40 -6.10
C ILE A 192 -12.77 -3.14 -5.72
N ALA A 193 -13.59 -4.19 -5.61
CA ALA A 193 -15.00 -4.07 -5.27
C ALA A 193 -15.22 -3.39 -3.91
N GLY A 194 -14.43 -3.77 -2.90
CA GLY A 194 -14.49 -3.19 -1.56
C GLY A 194 -14.04 -1.72 -1.52
N ALA A 195 -12.96 -1.38 -2.23
CA ALA A 195 -12.40 -0.04 -2.30
C ALA A 195 -13.38 0.95 -2.97
N HIS A 196 -14.05 0.56 -4.06
CA HIS A 196 -15.10 1.38 -4.66
C HIS A 196 -16.24 1.65 -3.67
N ALA A 197 -16.75 0.60 -3.02
CA ALA A 197 -17.81 0.75 -2.02
C ALA A 197 -17.38 1.68 -0.87
N LEU A 198 -16.13 1.56 -0.40
CA LEU A 198 -15.58 2.40 0.66
C LEU A 198 -15.49 3.88 0.26
N VAL A 199 -14.97 4.14 -0.93
CA VAL A 199 -14.77 5.49 -1.48
C VAL A 199 -16.11 6.19 -1.73
N ASP A 200 -17.10 5.44 -2.23
CA ASP A 200 -18.44 5.93 -2.52
C ASP A 200 -19.31 6.14 -1.29
N ALA A 201 -19.12 5.32 -0.24
CA ALA A 201 -19.81 5.50 1.05
C ALA A 201 -19.50 6.84 1.75
N GLY A 202 -18.47 7.56 1.29
CA GLY A 202 -18.16 8.92 1.74
C GLY A 202 -19.06 10.01 1.15
N ARG A 203 -19.77 9.75 0.05
CA ARG A 203 -20.55 10.77 -0.66
C ARG A 203 -21.76 11.24 0.18
N PRO A 204 -22.05 12.55 0.26
CA PRO A 204 -23.33 13.00 0.80
C PRO A 204 -24.48 12.42 -0.05
N LEU A 205 -25.53 11.93 0.61
CA LEU A 205 -26.71 11.46 -0.09
C LEU A 205 -27.56 12.67 -0.49
N CYS A 206 -28.13 12.65 -1.68
CA CYS A 206 -29.12 13.64 -2.10
C CYS A 206 -30.30 13.63 -1.11
N PRO A 207 -30.73 14.78 -0.54
CA PRO A 207 -31.84 14.82 0.41
C PRO A 207 -33.19 14.42 -0.21
N LEU A 208 -33.30 14.45 -1.54
CA LEU A 208 -34.54 14.15 -2.27
C LEU A 208 -34.62 12.67 -2.68
N CYS A 209 -33.64 12.15 -3.44
CA CYS A 209 -33.68 10.78 -3.96
C CYS A 209 -32.86 9.77 -3.14
N ARG A 210 -32.07 10.24 -2.16
CA ARG A 210 -31.14 9.43 -1.35
C ARG A 210 -30.08 8.66 -2.13
N LEU A 211 -29.82 9.04 -3.38
CA LEU A 211 -28.68 8.54 -4.15
C LEU A 211 -27.41 9.33 -3.78
N PRO A 212 -26.20 8.74 -3.90
CA PRO A 212 -24.94 9.47 -3.75
C PRO A 212 -24.84 10.67 -4.70
N LEU A 213 -24.34 11.81 -4.21
CA LEU A 213 -24.04 12.97 -5.05
C LEU A 213 -22.70 12.75 -5.80
N GLU A 214 -22.73 12.85 -7.13
CA GLU A 214 -21.54 12.88 -8.00
C GLU A 214 -20.87 14.27 -7.97
N SER A 215 -19.56 14.35 -8.24
CA SER A 215 -18.77 15.59 -8.15
C SER A 215 -19.00 16.59 -9.29
N ALA A 216 -19.60 16.16 -10.42
CA ALA A 216 -19.82 17.03 -11.57
C ALA A 216 -21.29 17.47 -11.73
N GLU A 217 -22.26 16.57 -11.66
CA GLU A 217 -23.69 16.91 -11.85
C GLU A 217 -24.56 15.73 -11.39
N HIS A 218 -25.16 15.80 -10.20
CA HIS A 218 -26.18 14.82 -9.80
C HIS A 218 -27.54 15.22 -10.39
N PHE A 219 -28.01 14.49 -11.41
CA PHE A 219 -29.38 14.61 -11.88
C PHE A 219 -30.34 13.89 -10.94
N CYS A 220 -31.20 14.63 -10.23
CA CYS A 220 -32.16 14.06 -9.30
C CYS A 220 -33.46 13.66 -10.04
N PRO A 221 -33.84 12.37 -10.11
CA PRO A 221 -35.07 11.96 -10.78
C PRO A 221 -36.35 12.50 -10.12
N ARG A 222 -36.26 13.04 -8.89
CA ARG A 222 -37.39 13.66 -8.18
C ARG A 222 -37.59 15.15 -8.48
N LEU A 223 -36.67 15.76 -9.23
CA LEU A 223 -36.77 17.15 -9.69
C LEU A 223 -37.33 17.25 -11.13
N ASN A 224 -37.81 16.15 -11.69
CA ASN A 224 -38.39 16.04 -13.03
C ASN A 224 -39.87 15.65 -12.96
#